data_AF-A0AAV5BWB7-F1
#
_entry.id   AF-A0AAV5BWB7-F1
#
_cell.length_a   1.000
_cell.length_b   1.000
_cell.length_c   1.000
_cell.angle_alpha   90.00
_cell.angle_beta   90.00
_cell.angle_gamma   90.00
#
_symmetry.space_group_name_H-M   'P 1'
#
loop_
_entity.id
_entity.type
_entity.pdbx_description
1 polymer ?
#
loop_
_entity_poly.entity_id
_entity_poly.type
_entity_poly.pdbx_seq_one_letter_code
_entity_poly.pdbx_strand_id
1 'polypeptide(L)'
;MLTLTGPGRGLAVTSHMSIEIHLKIKCDGDKDFSKGLIEHYGTSIVHTKEIVTQLLTSWMSTVQLVYTNVPSALEATIAINVLKGPCEFFTGKVIAWTSGNDNHIILHDSQAADIRTAIGEG
;
A
#
# COMPACT_ATOMS: atom_id res chain seq x y z
N MET A 1 7.06 -1.89 12.05
CA MET A 1 6.06 -2.24 11.02
C MET A 1 5.01 -1.13 10.96
N LEU A 2 4.69 -0.60 9.78
CA LEU A 2 3.52 0.27 9.59
C LEU A 2 2.42 -0.54 8.91
N THR A 3 1.22 -0.56 9.49
CA THR A 3 0.06 -1.25 8.92
C THR A 3 -1.06 -0.24 8.67
N LEU A 4 -1.52 -0.17 7.43
CA LEU A 4 -2.61 0.70 6.99
C LEU A 4 -3.78 -0.18 6.56
N THR A 5 -4.86 -0.22 7.35
CA THR A 5 -6.10 -0.95 7.07
C THR A 5 -7.13 -0.02 6.42
N GLY A 6 -7.95 -0.51 5.48
CA GLY A 6 -8.93 0.32 4.76
C GLY A 6 -10.23 0.61 5.53
N PRO A 7 -11.08 1.59 5.11
CA PRO A 7 -10.87 2.55 4.02
C PRO A 7 -10.76 4.01 4.47
N GLY A 8 -10.14 4.80 3.58
CA GLY A 8 -10.62 6.12 3.17
C GLY A 8 -11.06 6.16 1.69
N ARG A 9 -11.39 5.01 1.08
CA ARG A 9 -12.22 4.71 -0.12
C ARG A 9 -11.65 3.51 -0.88
N GLY A 10 -12.52 2.65 -1.42
CA GLY A 10 -12.11 1.47 -2.19
C GLY A 10 -11.85 1.77 -3.67
N LEU A 11 -10.94 1.01 -4.31
CA LEU A 11 -10.61 1.15 -5.73
C LEU A 11 -11.57 0.34 -6.60
N ALA A 12 -12.34 0.94 -7.51
CA ALA A 12 -13.26 0.18 -8.35
C ALA A 12 -12.51 -0.76 -9.31
N VAL A 13 -12.65 -2.08 -9.10
CA VAL A 13 -12.07 -3.10 -9.98
C VAL A 13 -13.12 -3.54 -10.99
N THR A 14 -12.94 -3.19 -12.26
CA THR A 14 -13.75 -3.72 -13.38
C THR A 14 -12.97 -4.65 -14.31
N SER A 15 -11.65 -4.80 -14.11
CA SER A 15 -10.73 -5.55 -15.00
C SER A 15 -9.40 -5.92 -14.31
N HIS A 16 -8.36 -6.24 -15.10
CA HIS A 16 -6.97 -6.34 -14.66
C HIS A 16 -6.51 -5.03 -13.99
N MET A 17 -5.91 -5.14 -12.81
CA MET A 17 -5.37 -4.03 -12.05
C MET A 17 -3.89 -4.30 -11.78
N SER A 18 -3.05 -3.30 -12.05
CA SER A 18 -1.65 -3.33 -11.70
C SER A 18 -1.42 -2.36 -10.55
N ILE A 19 -0.96 -2.89 -9.42
CA ILE A 19 -0.66 -2.14 -8.21
C ILE A 19 0.85 -1.91 -8.18
N GLU A 20 1.26 -0.71 -8.55
CA GLU A 20 2.66 -0.28 -8.47
C GLU A 20 2.94 0.26 -7.07
N ILE A 21 3.99 -0.26 -6.44
CA ILE A 21 4.44 0.18 -5.12
C ILE A 21 5.81 0.82 -5.31
N HIS A 22 5.92 2.09 -4.98
CA HIS A 22 7.17 2.84 -5.01
C HIS A 22 7.47 3.43 -3.63
N LEU A 23 8.40 2.82 -2.92
CA LEU A 23 8.90 3.31 -1.63
C LEU A 23 10.17 4.12 -1.85
N LYS A 24 10.21 5.30 -1.23
CA LYS A 24 11.35 6.21 -1.25
C LYS A 24 11.70 6.64 0.18
N ILE A 25 12.98 6.93 0.40
CA ILE A 25 13.46 7.61 1.60
C ILE A 25 13.73 9.07 1.27
N LYS A 26 13.25 9.95 2.13
CA LYS A 26 13.50 11.40 2.03
C LYS A 26 14.90 11.73 2.56
N CYS A 27 15.77 12.28 1.72
CA CYS A 27 17.12 12.78 2.04
C CYS A 27 17.35 14.11 1.29
N ASP A 28 18.60 14.60 1.16
CA ASP A 28 18.99 15.68 0.21
C ASP A 28 18.82 15.19 -1.25
N GLY A 29 17.57 15.01 -1.65
CA GLY A 29 17.12 14.22 -2.79
C GLY A 29 16.39 12.95 -2.34
N ASP A 30 15.17 12.74 -2.83
CA ASP A 30 14.43 11.50 -2.60
C ASP A 30 15.20 10.33 -3.22
N LYS A 31 15.48 9.30 -2.42
CA LYS A 31 16.19 8.10 -2.87
C LYS A 31 15.22 6.93 -2.96
N ASP A 32 15.30 6.19 -4.05
CA ASP A 32 14.55 4.96 -4.21
C ASP A 32 14.98 3.93 -3.17
N PHE A 33 13.99 3.35 -2.49
CA PHE A 33 14.21 2.38 -1.44
C PHE A 33 13.73 0.98 -1.84
N SER A 34 12.55 0.91 -2.42
CA SER A 34 11.96 -0.32 -2.94
C SER A 34 10.95 0.02 -4.02
N LYS A 35 10.90 -0.80 -5.06
CA LYS A 35 9.91 -0.69 -6.12
C LYS A 35 9.42 -2.08 -6.50
N GLY A 36 8.16 -2.19 -6.85
CA GLY A 36 7.64 -3.39 -7.49
C GLY A 36 6.21 -3.24 -7.98
N LEU A 37 5.76 -4.28 -8.66
CA LEU A 37 4.48 -4.35 -9.34
C LEU A 37 3.77 -5.62 -8.90
N ILE A 38 2.53 -5.49 -8.46
CA ILE A 38 1.63 -6.62 -8.19
C ILE A 38 0.53 -6.58 -9.24
N GLU A 39 0.38 -7.66 -9.98
CA GLU A 39 -0.70 -7.81 -10.94
C GLU A 39 -1.87 -8.55 -10.29
N HIS A 40 -3.02 -7.89 -10.28
CA HIS A 40 -4.28 -8.51 -9.92
C HIS A 40 -5.10 -8.74 -11.19
N TYR A 41 -5.21 -10.00 -11.57
CA TYR A 41 -6.14 -10.44 -12.60
C TYR A 41 -7.52 -10.54 -11.96
N GLY A 42 -8.39 -9.57 -12.27
CA GLY A 42 -9.79 -9.64 -11.89
C GLY A 42 -10.39 -10.90 -12.50
N THR A 43 -10.63 -11.93 -11.69
CA THR A 43 -11.30 -13.13 -12.18
C THR A 43 -12.76 -12.78 -12.38
N SER A 44 -13.31 -13.11 -13.55
CA SER A 44 -14.76 -13.00 -13.84
C SER A 44 -15.62 -13.91 -12.94
N ILE A 45 -15.01 -14.57 -11.97
CA ILE A 45 -15.61 -15.60 -11.13
C ILE A 45 -15.82 -15.00 -9.75
N VAL A 46 -16.99 -14.40 -9.62
CA VAL A 46 -17.79 -14.32 -8.40
C VAL A 46 -17.24 -13.38 -7.32
N HIS A 47 -18.19 -12.71 -6.69
CA HIS A 47 -18.12 -11.95 -5.46
C HIS A 47 -17.57 -12.74 -4.26
N THR A 48 -16.46 -13.46 -4.40
CA THR A 48 -15.81 -14.13 -3.28
C THR A 48 -15.14 -13.05 -2.43
N LYS A 49 -15.56 -12.95 -1.17
CA LYS A 49 -14.86 -12.17 -0.13
C LYS A 49 -13.54 -12.85 0.26
N GLU A 50 -12.86 -13.45 -0.70
CA GLU A 50 -11.59 -14.11 -0.47
C GLU A 50 -10.57 -13.04 -0.12
N ILE A 51 -9.80 -13.34 0.92
CA ILE A 51 -8.68 -12.52 1.35
C ILE A 51 -7.49 -12.99 0.54
N VAL A 52 -6.96 -12.10 -0.29
CA VAL A 52 -5.74 -12.31 -1.06
C VAL A 52 -4.59 -11.66 -0.33
N THR A 53 -3.50 -12.39 -0.12
CA THR A 53 -2.26 -11.87 0.47
C THR A 53 -1.14 -11.98 -0.56
N GLN A 54 -0.49 -10.86 -0.84
CA GLN A 54 0.66 -10.76 -1.74
C GLN A 54 1.85 -10.17 -0.98
N LEU A 55 3.04 -10.71 -1.25
CA LEU A 55 4.29 -10.24 -0.66
C LEU A 55 5.21 -9.74 -1.77
N LEU A 56 5.66 -8.50 -1.63
CA LEU A 56 6.67 -7.90 -2.48
C LEU A 56 7.93 -7.65 -1.65
N THR A 57 8.90 -8.55 -1.78
CA THR A 57 10.23 -8.37 -1.20
C THR A 57 11.16 -7.77 -2.25
N SER A 58 11.72 -6.61 -1.91
CA SER A 58 12.76 -5.94 -2.71
C SER A 58 13.97 -5.63 -1.82
N TRP A 59 14.95 -4.89 -2.34
CA TRP A 59 16.27 -4.70 -1.72
C TRP A 59 16.28 -4.52 -0.20
N MET A 60 15.51 -3.55 0.33
CA MET A 60 15.61 -3.15 1.74
C MET A 60 14.29 -3.27 2.52
N SER A 61 13.24 -3.81 1.91
CA SER A 61 11.91 -3.93 2.52
C SER A 61 11.13 -5.12 1.99
N THR A 62 10.24 -5.63 2.83
CA THR A 62 9.11 -6.46 2.38
C THR A 62 7.83 -5.67 2.60
N VAL A 63 7.02 -5.57 1.54
CA VAL A 63 5.68 -5.00 1.58
C VAL A 63 4.68 -6.14 1.46
N GLN A 64 3.77 -6.21 2.42
CA GLN A 64 2.63 -7.12 2.36
C GLN A 64 1.40 -6.33 1.95
N LEU A 65 0.73 -6.80 0.89
CA LEU A 65 -0.55 -6.30 0.45
C LEU A 65 -1.58 -7.39 0.71
N VAL A 66 -2.50 -7.12 1.64
CA VAL A 66 -3.66 -7.99 1.90
C VAL A 66 -4.88 -7.27 1.34
N TYR A 67 -5.70 -7.92 0.52
CA TYR A 67 -6.87 -7.28 -0.04
C TYR A 67 -8.03 -8.24 -0.23
N THR A 68 -9.23 -7.69 -0.30
CA THR A 68 -10.44 -8.42 -0.69
C THR A 68 -11.20 -7.65 -1.74
N ASN A 69 -11.85 -8.39 -2.64
CA ASN A 69 -12.69 -7.80 -3.68
C ASN A 69 -14.02 -7.37 -3.07
N VAL A 70 -14.39 -6.12 -3.30
CA VAL A 70 -15.70 -5.56 -2.92
C VAL A 70 -16.45 -5.27 -4.23
N PRO A 71 -17.77 -5.49 -4.32
CA PRO A 71 -18.51 -5.14 -5.54
C PRO A 71 -18.21 -3.69 -5.98
N SER A 72 -17.57 -3.54 -7.15
CA SER A 72 -17.11 -2.24 -7.68
C SER A 72 -16.11 -1.49 -6.79
N ALA A 73 -15.32 -2.18 -5.94
CA ALA A 73 -14.29 -1.62 -5.07
C ALA A 73 -13.21 -2.64 -4.66
N LEU A 74 -12.10 -2.16 -4.11
CA LEU A 74 -11.03 -2.99 -3.52
C LEU A 74 -10.79 -2.47 -2.12
N GLU A 75 -10.89 -3.34 -1.14
CA GLU A 75 -10.44 -3.05 0.21
C GLU A 75 -9.07 -3.68 0.40
N ALA A 76 -8.06 -2.86 0.71
CA ALA A 76 -6.69 -3.30 0.87
C ALA A 76 -6.11 -2.82 2.19
N THR A 77 -5.27 -3.66 2.76
CA THR A 77 -4.39 -3.40 3.89
C THR A 77 -2.95 -3.48 3.39
N ILE A 78 -2.17 -2.45 3.69
CA ILE A 78 -0.75 -2.36 3.32
C ILE A 78 0.06 -2.42 4.60
N ALA A 79 0.93 -3.43 4.73
CA ALA A 79 1.92 -3.50 5.79
C ALA A 79 3.32 -3.34 5.22
N ILE A 80 4.10 -2.44 5.81
CA ILE A 80 5.48 -2.15 5.42
C ILE A 80 6.42 -2.56 6.54
N ASN A 81 7.35 -3.47 6.23
CA ASN A 81 8.43 -3.83 7.12
C ASN A 81 9.78 -3.36 6.58
N VAL A 82 10.48 -2.54 7.38
CA VAL A 82 11.82 -2.04 7.05
C VAL A 82 12.82 -3.07 7.54
N LEU A 83 13.50 -3.74 6.61
CA LEU A 83 14.44 -4.82 6.95
C LEU A 83 15.85 -4.30 7.25
N LYS A 84 16.25 -3.22 6.57
CA LYS A 84 17.56 -2.57 6.69
C LYS A 84 17.42 -1.07 6.45
N GLY A 85 18.06 -0.26 7.27
CA GLY A 85 18.06 1.20 7.14
C GLY A 85 18.44 1.89 8.45
N PRO A 86 18.62 3.22 8.43
CA PRO A 86 18.99 4.00 9.62
C PRO A 86 17.85 4.13 10.64
N CYS A 87 16.61 3.79 10.25
CA CYS A 87 15.43 3.88 11.10
C CYS A 87 14.83 2.49 11.34
N GLU A 88 14.45 2.21 12.58
CA GLU A 88 13.77 0.97 12.98
C GLU A 88 12.26 0.97 12.60
N PHE A 89 11.71 2.15 12.30
CA PHE A 89 10.31 2.34 11.94
C PHE A 89 10.14 3.23 10.72
N PHE A 90 9.05 3.03 9.99
CA PHE A 90 8.71 3.84 8.82
C PHE A 90 8.25 5.24 9.27
N THR A 91 8.95 6.27 8.80
CA THR A 91 8.55 7.68 8.92
C THR A 91 8.43 8.24 7.53
N GLY A 92 7.21 8.58 7.10
CA GLY A 92 6.99 9.05 5.74
C GLY A 92 5.51 9.18 5.40
N LYS A 93 5.25 9.28 4.10
CA LYS A 93 3.92 9.47 3.54
C LYS A 93 3.58 8.31 2.62
N VAL A 94 2.37 7.79 2.76
CA VAL A 94 1.81 6.80 1.82
C VAL A 94 0.72 7.49 1.03
N ILE A 95 0.86 7.49 -0.28
CA ILE A 95 -0.05 8.14 -1.22
C ILE A 95 -0.54 7.07 -2.19
N ALA A 96 -1.83 7.06 -2.46
CA ALA A 96 -2.45 6.23 -3.48
C ALA A 96 -3.12 7.12 -4.53
N TRP A 97 -3.01 6.73 -5.79
CA TRP A 97 -3.67 7.40 -6.90
C TRP A 97 -3.89 6.41 -8.05
N THR A 98 -4.74 6.80 -9.00
CA THR A 98 -4.97 6.05 -10.23
C THR A 98 -4.15 6.66 -11.35
N SER A 99 -3.47 5.84 -12.16
CA SER A 99 -2.72 6.34 -13.32
C SER A 99 -3.62 7.17 -14.25
N GLY A 100 -3.13 8.34 -14.67
CA GLY A 100 -3.92 9.30 -15.47
C GLY A 100 -4.93 10.15 -14.68
N ASN A 101 -4.97 10.03 -13.36
CA ASN A 101 -5.78 10.87 -12.48
C ASN A 101 -4.88 11.64 -11.50
N ASP A 102 -4.96 12.97 -11.50
CA ASP A 102 -4.15 13.83 -10.64
C ASP A 102 -4.69 13.93 -9.20
N ASN A 103 -5.81 13.28 -8.89
CA ASN A 103 -6.34 13.20 -7.54
C ASN A 103 -5.57 12.18 -6.71
N HIS A 104 -4.59 12.69 -5.96
CA HIS A 104 -3.78 11.91 -5.03
C HIS A 104 -4.46 11.82 -3.66
N ILE A 105 -4.57 10.62 -3.11
CA ILE A 105 -5.11 10.37 -1.77
C ILE A 105 -3.97 10.06 -0.82
N ILE A 106 -3.91 10.78 0.30
CA ILE A 106 -2.93 10.54 1.36
C ILE A 106 -3.52 9.50 2.30
N LEU A 107 -2.94 8.30 2.32
CA LEU A 107 -3.35 7.21 3.22
C LEU A 107 -2.67 7.31 4.58
N HIS A 108 -1.45 7.84 4.62
CA HIS A 108 -0.67 8.07 5.83
C HIS A 108 0.29 9.23 5.63
N ASP A 109 0.49 10.03 6.66
CA ASP A 109 1.51 11.08 6.69
C ASP A 109 2.00 11.21 8.14
N SER A 110 3.24 10.78 8.39
CA SER A 110 3.83 10.81 9.73
C SER A 110 4.08 12.22 10.27
N GLN A 111 3.98 13.26 9.43
CA GLN A 111 4.14 14.66 9.82
C GLN A 111 2.81 15.39 10.01
N ALA A 112 1.68 14.77 9.61
CA ALA A 112 0.37 15.33 9.85
C ALA A 112 -0.03 15.14 11.31
N ALA A 113 -0.43 16.23 11.97
CA ALA A 113 -0.67 16.30 13.42
C ALA A 113 -1.81 15.40 13.95
N ASP A 114 -2.56 14.68 13.09
CA ASP A 114 -3.86 14.11 13.46
C ASP A 114 -4.16 12.69 12.92
N ILE A 115 -3.16 11.99 12.35
CA ILE A 115 -3.37 10.60 11.92
C ILE A 115 -3.02 9.68 13.09
N ARG A 116 -4.05 9.20 13.80
CA ARG A 116 -3.92 8.13 14.80
C ARG A 116 -3.41 6.86 14.12
N THR A 117 -2.10 6.68 14.09
CA THR A 117 -1.46 5.39 13.79
C THR A 117 -1.76 4.46 14.96
N ALA A 118 -2.70 3.54 14.81
CA ALA A 118 -2.72 2.37 15.68
C ALA A 118 -1.48 1.55 15.31
N ILE A 119 -0.52 1.48 16.23
CA ILE A 119 0.58 0.53 16.12
C ILE A 119 -0.07 -0.86 16.24
N GLY A 120 -0.08 -1.62 15.16
CA GLY A 120 -0.48 -3.02 15.22
C GLY A 120 0.54 -3.79 16.05
N GLU A 121 0.09 -4.49 17.08
CA GLU A 121 0.93 -5.47 17.77
C GLU A 121 1.09 -6.72 16.89
N GLY A 122 2.33 -7.08 16.59
CA GLY A 122 2.73 -8.40 16.08
C GLY A 122 2.68 -8.56 14.57
#